data_AF-M7T180-F1
#
_entry.id   AF-M7T180-F1
#
_cell.length_a   1.000
_cell.length_b   1.000
_cell.length_c   1.000
_cell.angle_alpha   90.00
_cell.angle_beta   90.00
_cell.angle_gamma   90.00
#
_symmetry.space_group_name_H-M   'P 1'
#
loop_
_entity.id
_entity.type
_entity.pdbx_description
1 polymer ?
#
loop_
_entity_poly.entity_id
_entity_poly.type
_entity_poly.pdbx_seq_one_letter_code
_entity_poly.pdbx_strand_id
1 'polypeptide(L)'
;MSTTKLELRTALGPVYRDVLPNPPRDCTPEEIPVVDLTLMFSEDLSERQKVASQIRKAAVTNGFFYVKNHGISPEVIARCKQQILSFMRQPLEKKSSVDSRKYSKFYNGYIGNKKAQISPSESVDVREAFSFRYSPELDPDHPMDISQVPEEKAGEDVRPVARSG
;
A
#
# COMPACT_ATOMS: atom_id res chain seq x y z
N MET A 1 -24.10 3.80 25.95
CA MET A 1 -24.01 2.80 24.86
C MET A 1 -22.72 2.03 25.07
N SER A 2 -22.73 0.69 24.90
CA SER A 2 -21.50 -0.10 25.02
C SER A 2 -20.55 0.22 23.87
N THR A 3 -19.26 0.38 24.14
CA THR A 3 -18.21 0.59 23.13
C THR A 3 -17.17 -0.51 23.25
N THR A 4 -16.48 -0.78 22.15
CA THR A 4 -15.29 -1.63 22.13
C THR A 4 -14.06 -0.74 22.00
N LYS A 5 -13.02 -0.99 22.81
CA LYS A 5 -11.77 -0.24 22.72
C LYS A 5 -10.83 -0.93 21.74
N LEU A 6 -10.52 -0.26 20.64
CA LEU A 6 -9.50 -0.68 19.68
C LEU A 6 -8.13 -0.15 20.08
N GLU A 7 -7.11 -0.99 19.96
CA GLU A 7 -5.70 -0.61 20.09
C GLU A 7 -5.08 -0.52 18.70
N LEU A 8 -4.65 0.68 18.32
CA LEU A 8 -4.04 0.97 17.03
C LEU A 8 -2.55 1.21 17.19
N ARG A 9 -1.72 0.57 16.37
CA ARG A 9 -0.28 0.83 16.35
C ARG A 9 0.02 2.10 15.57
N THR A 10 0.84 2.97 16.16
CA THR A 10 1.39 4.15 15.47
C THR A 10 2.90 4.20 15.66
N ALA A 11 3.57 5.08 14.90
CA ALA A 11 5.02 5.30 15.04
C ALA A 11 5.42 5.83 16.43
N LEU A 12 4.48 6.42 17.18
CA LEU A 12 4.73 7.03 18.49
C LEU A 12 4.23 6.15 19.66
N GLY A 13 3.77 4.92 19.38
CA GLY A 13 3.19 4.01 20.36
C GLY A 13 1.73 3.65 20.08
N PRO A 14 1.09 2.86 20.97
CA PRO A 14 -0.31 2.47 20.81
C PRO A 14 -1.25 3.67 21.05
N VAL A 15 -2.29 3.77 20.22
CA VAL A 15 -3.38 4.73 20.36
C VAL A 15 -4.68 3.97 20.53
N TYR A 16 -5.50 4.38 21.50
CA TYR A 16 -6.79 3.73 21.76
C TYR A 16 -7.95 4.53 21.16
N ARG A 17 -8.93 3.80 20.62
CA ARG A 17 -10.16 4.37 20.06
C ARG A 17 -11.37 3.60 20.54
N ASP A 18 -12.36 4.31 21.07
CA ASP A 18 -13.65 3.72 21.39
C ASP A 18 -14.48 3.67 20.10
N VAL A 19 -14.94 2.46 19.74
CA VAL A 19 -15.79 2.23 18.57
C VAL A 19 -17.13 1.64 18.98
N LEU A 20 -18.16 1.93 18.19
CA LEU A 20 -19.46 1.33 18.38
C LEU A 20 -19.42 -0.14 17.89
N PRO A 21 -20.08 -1.07 18.59
CA PRO A 21 -20.11 -2.49 18.23
C PRO A 21 -21.11 -2.79 17.10
N ASN A 22 -21.55 -1.77 16.35
CA ASN A 22 -22.49 -1.96 15.26
C ASN A 22 -21.82 -2.73 14.12
N PRO A 23 -22.55 -3.61 13.41
CA PRO A 23 -22.03 -4.22 12.21
C PRO A 23 -21.60 -3.14 11.21
N PRO A 24 -20.52 -3.37 10.43
CA PRO A 24 -20.11 -2.44 9.39
C PRO A 24 -21.26 -2.25 8.41
N ARG A 25 -21.51 -1.00 8.03
CA ARG A 25 -22.43 -0.65 6.94
C ARG A 25 -21.63 -0.21 5.73
N ASP A 26 -22.24 -0.31 4.56
CA ASP A 26 -21.67 0.28 3.36
C ASP A 26 -21.56 1.81 3.53
N CYS A 27 -20.48 2.35 2.97
CA CYS A 27 -20.32 3.80 2.85
C CYS A 27 -21.26 4.34 1.76
N THR A 28 -21.80 5.54 1.96
CA THR A 28 -22.49 6.25 0.89
C THR A 28 -21.48 6.86 -0.07
N PRO A 29 -21.84 7.11 -1.35
CA PRO A 29 -20.95 7.76 -2.31
C PRO A 29 -20.40 9.12 -1.84
N GLU A 30 -21.14 9.82 -0.98
CA GLU A 30 -20.77 11.11 -0.41
C GLU A 30 -19.71 10.98 0.70
N GLU A 31 -19.57 9.80 1.30
CA GLU A 31 -18.63 9.53 2.38
C GLU A 31 -17.22 9.19 1.89
N ILE A 32 -17.06 8.82 0.62
CA ILE A 32 -15.74 8.58 0.02
C ILE A 32 -15.53 9.49 -1.19
N PRO A 33 -14.78 10.59 -1.04
CA PRO A 33 -14.52 11.50 -2.14
C PRO A 33 -13.87 10.81 -3.34
N VAL A 34 -14.32 11.17 -4.54
CA VAL A 34 -13.66 10.81 -5.80
C VAL A 34 -13.00 12.07 -6.38
N VAL A 35 -11.67 12.11 -6.40
CA VAL A 35 -10.91 13.25 -6.92
C VAL A 35 -10.62 13.05 -8.40
N ASP A 36 -10.96 14.05 -9.21
CA ASP A 36 -10.64 14.07 -10.64
C ASP A 36 -9.25 14.67 -10.86
N LEU A 37 -8.32 13.88 -11.41
CA LEU A 37 -6.94 14.31 -11.63
C LEU A 37 -6.73 14.98 -13.01
N THR A 38 -7.76 15.17 -13.83
CA THR A 38 -7.62 15.74 -15.18
C THR A 38 -6.83 17.06 -15.18
N LEU A 39 -7.16 17.95 -14.24
CA LEU A 39 -6.53 19.27 -14.14
C LEU A 39 -5.18 19.26 -13.40
N MET A 40 -4.74 18.11 -12.89
CA MET A 40 -3.44 17.97 -12.22
C MET A 40 -2.27 18.23 -13.18
N PHE A 41 -2.48 17.95 -14.47
CA PHE A 41 -1.48 18.10 -15.53
C PHE A 41 -1.69 19.35 -16.39
N SER A 42 -2.60 20.26 -15.99
CA SER A 42 -2.81 21.53 -16.70
C SER A 42 -1.57 22.41 -16.65
N GLU A 43 -1.37 23.26 -17.67
CA GLU A 43 -0.35 24.30 -17.67
C GLU A 43 -0.69 25.44 -16.68
N ASP A 44 -1.99 25.68 -16.40
CA ASP A 44 -2.43 26.69 -15.44
C ASP A 44 -2.22 26.23 -13.99
N LEU A 45 -1.42 27.00 -13.24
CA LEU A 45 -1.17 26.77 -11.81
C LEU A 45 -2.47 26.82 -10.99
N SER A 46 -3.42 27.68 -11.33
CA SER A 46 -4.69 27.84 -10.61
C SER A 46 -5.52 26.56 -10.65
N GLU A 47 -5.50 25.85 -11.78
CA GLU A 47 -6.19 24.58 -11.96
C GLU A 47 -5.54 23.46 -11.16
N ARG A 48 -4.20 23.37 -11.19
CA ARG A 48 -3.44 22.41 -10.37
C ARG A 48 -3.69 22.65 -8.87
N GLN A 49 -3.75 23.91 -8.43
CA GLN A 49 -4.03 24.27 -7.04
C GLN A 49 -5.43 23.86 -6.58
N LYS A 50 -6.44 23.90 -7.47
CA LYS A 50 -7.79 23.40 -7.16
C LYS A 50 -7.77 21.90 -6.87
N VAL A 51 -7.11 21.11 -7.71
CA VAL A 51 -6.97 19.65 -7.50
C VAL A 51 -6.21 19.35 -6.21
N ALA A 52 -5.08 20.04 -5.97
CA ALA A 52 -4.31 19.89 -4.74
C ALA A 52 -5.14 20.21 -3.48
N SER A 53 -6.00 21.24 -3.54
CA SER A 53 -6.90 21.60 -2.45
C SER A 53 -7.95 20.52 -2.18
N GLN A 54 -8.47 19.87 -3.22
CA GLN A 54 -9.40 18.74 -3.09
C GLN A 54 -8.72 17.52 -2.46
N ILE A 55 -7.52 17.16 -2.92
CA ILE A 55 -6.72 16.07 -2.35
C ILE A 55 -6.43 16.35 -0.88
N ARG A 56 -5.95 17.55 -0.55
CA ARG A 56 -5.68 17.94 0.84
C ARG A 56 -6.94 17.82 1.69
N LYS A 57 -8.07 18.34 1.22
CA LYS A 57 -9.35 18.27 1.94
C LYS A 57 -9.69 16.81 2.26
N ALA A 58 -9.72 15.93 1.25
CA ALA A 58 -10.06 14.52 1.44
C ALA A 58 -9.07 13.78 2.36
N ALA A 59 -7.77 14.07 2.23
CA ALA A 59 -6.73 13.47 3.07
C ALA A 59 -6.85 13.87 4.55
N VAL A 60 -7.19 15.13 4.86
CA VAL A 60 -7.29 15.60 6.26
C VAL A 60 -8.65 15.32 6.90
N THR A 61 -9.71 15.13 6.11
CA THR A 61 -11.05 14.82 6.64
C THR A 61 -11.29 13.32 6.75
N ASN A 62 -11.15 12.60 5.64
CA ASN A 62 -11.50 11.18 5.55
C ASN A 62 -10.27 10.29 5.69
N GLY A 63 -9.07 10.79 5.38
CA GLY A 63 -7.85 10.00 5.31
C GLY A 63 -7.80 9.04 4.12
N PHE A 64 -8.83 9.05 3.26
CA PHE A 64 -9.00 8.13 2.14
C PHE A 64 -9.85 8.78 1.03
N PHE A 65 -9.54 8.49 -0.23
CA PHE A 65 -10.30 8.93 -1.40
C PHE A 65 -9.98 8.04 -2.61
N TYR A 66 -10.92 7.96 -3.55
CA TYR A 66 -10.67 7.40 -4.88
C TYR A 66 -10.15 8.49 -5.82
N VAL A 67 -9.46 8.08 -6.88
CA VAL A 67 -9.03 8.98 -7.96
C VAL A 67 -9.55 8.48 -9.30
N LYS A 68 -9.85 9.41 -10.21
CA LYS A 68 -10.15 9.13 -11.62
C LYS A 68 -9.32 10.03 -12.52
N ASN A 69 -9.24 9.69 -13.80
CA ASN A 69 -8.44 10.42 -14.79
C ASN A 69 -6.96 10.56 -14.39
N HIS A 70 -6.41 9.52 -13.76
CA HIS A 70 -5.03 9.47 -13.25
C HIS A 70 -3.97 9.21 -14.35
N GLY A 71 -4.37 9.12 -15.62
CA GLY A 71 -3.46 8.93 -16.77
C GLY A 71 -2.94 7.51 -17.00
N ILE A 72 -3.27 6.55 -16.13
CA ILE A 72 -2.88 5.13 -16.32
C ILE A 72 -3.93 4.46 -17.19
N SER A 73 -3.50 3.90 -18.32
CA SER A 73 -4.40 3.19 -19.26
C SER A 73 -5.12 2.01 -18.57
N PRO A 74 -6.43 1.82 -18.81
CA PRO A 74 -7.17 0.65 -18.34
C PRO A 74 -6.55 -0.68 -18.76
N GLU A 75 -5.89 -0.73 -19.92
CA GLU A 75 -5.20 -1.93 -20.41
C GLU A 75 -4.02 -2.31 -19.50
N VAL A 76 -3.24 -1.33 -19.04
CA VAL A 76 -2.11 -1.56 -18.13
C VAL A 76 -2.61 -2.17 -16.82
N ILE A 77 -3.70 -1.62 -16.27
CA ILE A 77 -4.34 -2.13 -15.04
C ILE A 77 -4.84 -3.56 -15.26
N ALA A 78 -5.51 -3.83 -16.38
CA ALA A 78 -6.04 -5.15 -16.72
C ALA A 78 -4.92 -6.19 -16.87
N ARG A 79 -3.83 -5.85 -17.57
CA ARG A 79 -2.66 -6.71 -17.74
C ARG A 79 -1.97 -6.99 -16.41
N CYS A 80 -1.76 -5.97 -15.57
CA CYS A 80 -1.20 -6.14 -14.23
C CYS A 80 -2.04 -7.11 -13.39
N LYS A 81 -3.37 -6.92 -13.37
CA LYS A 81 -4.31 -7.83 -12.69
C LYS A 81 -4.22 -9.26 -13.23
N GLN A 82 -4.13 -9.43 -14.54
CA GLN A 82 -4.00 -10.75 -15.15
C GLN A 82 -2.71 -11.45 -14.72
N GLN A 83 -1.58 -10.73 -14.71
CA GLN A 83 -0.28 -11.29 -14.34
C GLN A 83 -0.23 -11.71 -12.87
N ILE A 84 -0.71 -10.86 -11.95
CA ILE A 84 -0.71 -11.22 -10.53
C ILE A 84 -1.65 -12.41 -10.26
N LEU A 85 -2.82 -12.48 -10.91
CA LEU A 85 -3.71 -13.63 -10.78
C LEU A 85 -3.10 -14.91 -11.36
N SER A 86 -2.40 -14.82 -12.50
CA SER A 86 -1.67 -15.94 -13.08
C SER A 86 -0.63 -16.49 -12.11
N PHE A 87 0.15 -15.60 -11.48
CA PHE A 87 1.12 -15.96 -10.45
C PHE A 87 0.46 -16.60 -9.22
N MET A 88 -0.57 -15.96 -8.65
CA MET A 88 -1.22 -16.43 -7.41
C MET A 88 -1.93 -17.78 -7.57
N ARG A 89 -2.35 -18.13 -8.79
CA ARG A 89 -2.96 -19.44 -9.12
C ARG A 89 -1.96 -20.59 -9.25
N GLN A 90 -0.65 -20.31 -9.24
CA GLN A 90 0.35 -21.36 -9.26
C GLN A 90 0.36 -22.19 -7.96
N PRO A 91 0.84 -23.45 -7.99
CA PRO A 91 1.05 -24.25 -6.79
C PRO A 91 1.93 -23.53 -5.75
N LEU A 92 1.69 -23.83 -4.47
CA LEU A 92 2.38 -23.17 -3.36
C LEU A 92 3.90 -23.33 -3.45
N GLU A 93 4.37 -24.47 -3.95
CA GLU A 93 5.80 -24.79 -4.11
C GLU A 93 6.46 -23.80 -5.08
N LYS A 94 5.79 -23.48 -6.19
CA LYS A 94 6.26 -22.48 -7.16
C LYS A 94 6.26 -21.09 -6.56
N LYS A 95 5.17 -20.69 -5.89
CA LYS A 95 5.08 -19.37 -5.24
C LYS A 95 6.14 -19.19 -4.14
N SER A 96 6.39 -20.24 -3.36
CA SER A 96 7.37 -20.23 -2.26
C SER A 96 8.82 -20.24 -2.74
N SER A 97 9.10 -20.57 -4.01
CA SER A 97 10.45 -20.49 -4.59
C SER A 97 10.99 -19.05 -4.66
N VAL A 98 10.10 -18.06 -4.58
CA VAL A 98 10.41 -16.63 -4.56
C VAL A 98 9.92 -15.98 -3.25
N ASP A 99 9.95 -16.71 -2.13
CA ASP A 99 9.57 -16.18 -0.82
C ASP A 99 10.39 -14.92 -0.45
N SER A 100 9.67 -13.87 -0.08
CA SER A 100 10.26 -12.55 0.10
C SER A 100 11.18 -12.43 1.31
N ARG A 101 10.95 -13.24 2.36
CA ARG A 101 11.77 -13.22 3.58
C ARG A 101 12.97 -14.15 3.47
N LYS A 102 12.86 -15.21 2.67
CA LYS A 102 13.91 -16.20 2.50
C LYS A 102 14.95 -15.80 1.47
N TYR A 103 14.53 -15.17 0.37
CA TYR A 103 15.40 -14.98 -0.79
C TYR A 103 15.69 -13.52 -1.15
N SER A 104 15.03 -12.55 -0.50
CA SER A 104 15.22 -11.13 -0.82
C SER A 104 15.66 -10.33 0.40
N LYS A 105 16.79 -9.62 0.25
CA LYS A 105 17.29 -8.61 1.21
C LYS A 105 16.27 -7.49 1.48
N PHE A 106 15.40 -7.19 0.52
CA PHE A 106 14.46 -6.06 0.55
C PHE A 106 12.98 -6.47 0.62
N TYR A 107 12.70 -7.72 0.98
CA TYR A 107 11.34 -8.27 1.03
C TYR A 107 10.56 -8.20 -0.32
N ASN A 108 11.26 -8.25 -1.45
CA ASN A 108 10.69 -8.49 -2.76
C ASN A 108 10.36 -9.99 -2.92
N GLY A 109 9.18 -10.31 -3.44
CA GLY A 109 8.72 -11.68 -3.68
C GLY A 109 7.40 -12.02 -3.00
N TYR A 110 7.13 -13.31 -2.92
CA TYR A 110 5.89 -13.87 -2.39
C TYR A 110 5.80 -13.78 -0.86
N ILE A 111 4.61 -13.40 -0.37
CA ILE A 111 4.23 -13.39 1.03
C ILE A 111 3.00 -14.29 1.17
N GLY A 112 3.16 -15.44 1.83
CA GLY A 112 2.07 -16.40 2.01
C GLY A 112 1.00 -15.97 3.03
N ASN A 113 -0.06 -16.76 3.09
CA ASN A 113 -1.15 -16.60 4.05
C ASN A 113 -0.68 -16.62 5.52
N LYS A 114 -1.33 -15.81 6.37
CA LYS A 114 -1.06 -15.72 7.82
C LYS A 114 0.38 -15.32 8.16
N LYS A 115 1.04 -14.58 7.27
CA LYS A 115 2.42 -14.08 7.44
C LYS A 115 2.51 -12.62 7.88
N ALA A 116 1.38 -11.95 8.12
CA ALA A 116 1.33 -10.59 8.62
C ALA A 116 0.29 -10.47 9.74
N GLN A 117 0.63 -9.71 10.77
CA GLN A 117 -0.26 -9.32 11.86
C GLN A 117 0.18 -7.92 12.31
N ILE A 118 -0.56 -6.90 11.88
CA ILE A 118 -0.20 -5.51 12.19
C ILE A 118 -0.57 -5.21 13.64
N SER A 119 -1.85 -5.41 13.99
CA SER A 119 -2.37 -5.18 15.33
C SER A 119 -2.21 -6.45 16.19
N PRO A 120 -1.53 -6.40 17.36
CA PRO A 120 -1.32 -7.57 18.20
C PRO A 120 -2.63 -8.13 18.79
N SER A 121 -3.63 -7.26 18.93
CA SER A 121 -4.98 -7.56 19.42
C SER A 121 -5.92 -8.12 18.36
N GLU A 122 -5.54 -8.14 17.08
CA GLU A 122 -6.36 -8.64 15.98
C GLU A 122 -5.82 -9.96 15.41
N SER A 123 -6.65 -10.66 14.64
CA SER A 123 -6.26 -11.89 13.97
C SER A 123 -5.18 -11.64 12.92
N VAL A 124 -4.38 -12.68 12.64
CA VAL A 124 -3.43 -12.69 11.51
C VAL A 124 -4.15 -12.46 10.17
N ASP A 125 -3.50 -11.74 9.27
CA ASP A 125 -4.02 -11.47 7.93
C ASP A 125 -4.20 -12.79 7.16
N VAL A 126 -5.42 -13.06 6.69
CA VAL A 126 -5.72 -14.16 5.78
C VAL A 126 -5.65 -13.66 4.34
N ARG A 127 -4.42 -13.34 3.91
CA ARG A 127 -4.11 -12.93 2.53
C ARG A 127 -2.74 -13.44 2.11
N GLU A 128 -2.59 -13.61 0.81
CA GLU A 128 -1.28 -13.69 0.17
C GLU A 128 -0.99 -12.40 -0.61
N ALA A 129 0.29 -12.12 -0.82
CA ALA A 129 0.74 -10.93 -1.55
C ALA A 129 2.03 -11.21 -2.31
N PHE A 130 2.33 -10.35 -3.27
CA PHE A 130 3.62 -10.29 -3.93
C PHE A 130 4.09 -8.84 -3.84
N SER A 131 5.31 -8.64 -3.33
CA SER A 131 5.90 -7.32 -3.16
C SER A 131 7.07 -7.16 -4.12
N PHE A 132 7.25 -5.96 -4.66
CA PHE A 132 8.45 -5.60 -5.39
C PHE A 132 8.72 -4.11 -5.18
N ARG A 133 9.98 -3.71 -5.34
CA ARG A 133 10.42 -2.32 -5.32
C ARG A 133 10.79 -1.90 -6.73
N TYR A 134 10.98 -0.61 -6.89
CA TYR A 134 11.61 -0.08 -8.09
C TYR A 134 13.04 -0.65 -8.21
N SER A 135 13.38 -1.13 -9.41
CA SER A 135 14.69 -1.65 -9.77
C SER A 135 15.18 -0.82 -10.96
N PRO A 136 16.17 0.08 -10.78
CA PRO A 136 16.73 0.89 -11.86
C PRO A 136 17.16 0.06 -13.07
N GLU A 137 17.66 -1.16 -12.84
CA GLU A 137 18.09 -2.09 -13.89
C GLU A 137 16.94 -2.62 -14.77
N LEU A 138 15.69 -2.44 -14.36
CA LEU A 138 14.50 -2.80 -15.12
C LEU A 138 13.78 -1.58 -15.72
N ASP A 139 14.31 -0.38 -15.51
CA ASP A 139 13.74 0.87 -16.01
C ASP A 139 14.54 1.39 -17.22
N PRO A 140 14.02 1.25 -18.45
CA PRO A 140 14.71 1.75 -19.64
C PRO A 140 14.81 3.27 -19.68
N ASP A 141 13.99 3.97 -18.90
CA ASP A 141 13.94 5.44 -18.81
C ASP A 141 14.71 5.96 -17.58
N HIS A 142 15.48 5.10 -16.90
CA HIS A 142 16.27 5.53 -15.74
C HIS A 142 17.25 6.66 -16.14
N PRO A 143 17.28 7.80 -15.42
CA PRO A 143 18.02 8.98 -15.86
C PRO A 143 19.55 8.85 -15.74
N MET A 144 20.05 7.81 -15.08
CA MET A 144 21.48 7.57 -14.87
C MET A 144 21.91 6.26 -15.52
N ASP A 145 23.20 6.12 -15.83
CA ASP A 145 23.75 4.81 -16.18
C ASP A 145 23.69 3.89 -14.97
N ILE A 146 23.29 2.63 -15.15
CA ILE A 146 23.12 1.66 -14.05
C ILE A 146 24.41 1.46 -13.25
N SER A 147 25.58 1.60 -13.87
CA SER A 147 26.89 1.51 -13.20
C SER A 147 27.16 2.66 -12.23
N GLN A 148 26.42 3.76 -12.36
CA GLN A 148 26.51 4.95 -11.51
C GLN A 148 25.47 4.95 -10.39
N VAL A 149 24.47 4.06 -10.46
CA VAL A 149 23.48 3.90 -9.40
C VAL A 149 24.18 3.30 -8.18
N PRO A 150 24.17 3.97 -7.01
CA PRO A 150 24.77 3.43 -5.81
C PRO A 150 24.12 2.09 -5.44
N GLU A 151 24.92 1.14 -4.96
CA GLU A 151 24.39 -0.13 -4.48
C GLU A 151 23.36 0.12 -3.37
N GLU A 152 22.17 -0.46 -3.53
CA GLU A 152 21.09 -0.29 -2.55
C GLU A 152 21.53 -0.93 -1.23
N LYS A 153 21.68 -0.11 -0.19
CA LYS A 153 21.91 -0.58 1.17
C LYS A 153 20.54 -0.88 1.80
N ALA A 154 20.39 -2.08 2.36
CA ALA A 154 19.26 -2.31 3.27
C ALA A 154 19.37 -1.27 4.38
N GLY A 155 18.32 -0.46 4.56
CA GLY A 155 18.28 0.51 5.63
C GLY A 155 18.65 -0.19 6.94
N GLU A 156 19.55 0.42 7.72
CA GLU A 156 19.89 -0.07 9.04
C GLU A 156 18.60 -0.28 9.82
N ASP A 157 18.40 -1.54 10.18
CA ASP A 157 17.25 -2.11 10.85
C ASP A 157 16.69 -1.13 11.91
N VAL A 158 15.55 -0.49 11.63
CA VAL A 158 14.62 -0.11 12.71
C VAL A 158 14.11 -1.44 13.23
N ARG A 159 14.94 -2.12 14.03
CA ARG A 159 14.64 -3.40 14.66
C ARG A 159 13.22 -3.30 15.19
N PRO A 160 12.34 -4.28 14.93
CA PRO A 160 11.11 -4.35 15.71
C PRO A 160 11.55 -4.35 17.17
N VAL A 161 11.12 -3.33 17.92
CA VAL A 161 11.36 -3.23 19.36
C VAL A 161 11.09 -4.63 19.93
N ALA A 162 12.13 -5.21 20.50
CA ALA A 162 12.11 -6.58 20.99
C ALA A 162 10.84 -6.77 21.83
N ARG A 163 10.09 -7.83 21.55
CA ARG A 163 9.04 -8.31 22.46
C ARG A 163 9.76 -8.68 23.76
N SER A 164 9.74 -7.80 24.75
CA SER A 164 9.95 -8.19 26.14
C SER A 164 8.74 -8.98 26.58
N GLY A 165 8.99 -10.16 27.16
CA GLY A 165 7.95 -11.01 27.75
C GLY A 165 7.31 -10.43 28.99
#